data_AF-A0A8T2IE92-F1
#
_entry.id   AF-A0A8T2IE92-F1
#
_cell.length_a   1.000
_cell.length_b   1.000
_cell.length_c   1.000
_cell.angle_alpha   90.00
_cell.angle_beta   90.00
_cell.angle_gamma   90.00
#
_symmetry.space_group_name_H-M   'P 1'
#
loop_
_entity.id
_entity.type
_entity.pdbx_description
1 polymer ?
#
loop_
_entity_poly.entity_id
_entity_poly.type
_entity_poly.pdbx_seq_one_letter_code
_entity_poly.pdbx_strand_id
1 'polypeptide(L)' 'MKFQYKEDHPFEYRKKEGEKIRKKYPDRVPVIVEKAPKARVPDLDKRKYLVPSDLTGMCVLGRFHSHVLVC' A
#
# COMPACT_ATOMS: atom_id res chain seq x y z
N MET A 1 -8.79 0.32 12.94
CA MET A 1 -8.17 1.10 11.85
C MET A 1 -9.20 1.34 10.77
N LYS A 2 -9.58 2.59 10.49
CA LYS A 2 -10.31 2.93 9.26
C LYS A 2 -9.28 3.45 8.24
N PHE A 3 -9.23 2.83 7.07
CA PHE A 3 -8.39 3.24 5.96
C PHE A 3 -9.27 4.07 5.02
N GLN A 4 -8.98 5.37 4.84
CA GLN A 4 -9.79 6.23 3.98
C GLN A 4 -9.81 5.68 2.55
N TYR A 5 -8.71 5.09 2.09
CA TYR A 5 -8.65 4.49 0.76
C TYR A 5 -9.65 3.35 0.54
N LYS A 6 -10.01 2.60 1.59
CA LYS A 6 -11.03 1.54 1.50
C LYS A 6 -12.46 2.08 1.44
N GLU A 7 -12.69 3.25 2.02
CA GLU A 7 -14.01 3.91 1.99
C GLU A 7 -14.19 4.68 0.68
N ASP A 8 -13.14 5.31 0.17
CA ASP A 8 -13.15 6.08 -1.09
C ASP A 8 -13.19 5.18 -2.34
N HIS A 9 -12.51 4.02 -2.28
CA HIS A 9 -12.43 3.09 -3.40
C HIS A 9 -13.06 1.71 -3.09
N PRO A 10 -14.14 1.32 -3.79
CA PRO A 10 -14.76 0.01 -3.60
C PRO A 10 -13.80 -1.12 -3.97
N PHE A 11 -14.02 -2.29 -3.36
CA PHE A 11 -13.15 -3.46 -3.52
C PHE A 11 -12.92 -3.87 -4.98
N GLU A 12 -13.99 -3.84 -5.80
CA GLU A 12 -13.95 -4.10 -7.25
C GLU A 12 -12.90 -3.25 -7.99
N TYR A 13 -12.84 -1.95 -7.68
CA TYR A 13 -11.90 -1.03 -8.30
C TYR A 13 -10.47 -1.31 -7.86
N ARG A 14 -10.26 -1.55 -6.55
CA ARG A 14 -8.94 -1.86 -5.98
C ARG A 14 -8.36 -3.15 -6.57
N LYS A 15 -9.20 -4.17 -6.73
CA LYS A 15 -8.81 -5.45 -7.35
C LYS A 15 -8.40 -5.27 -8.81
N LYS A 16 -9.21 -4.55 -9.61
CA LYS A 16 -8.91 -4.29 -11.03
C LYS A 16 -7.61 -3.50 -11.21
N GLU A 17 -7.39 -2.46 -10.42
CA GLU A 17 -6.14 -1.69 -10.44
C GLU A 17 -4.93 -2.53 -10.01
N GLY A 18 -5.05 -3.27 -8.91
CA GLY A 18 -3.98 -4.16 -8.43
C GLY A 18 -3.59 -5.21 -9.47
N GLU A 19 -4.58 -5.84 -10.11
CA GLU A 19 -4.34 -6.86 -11.12
C GLU A 19 -3.71 -6.28 -12.41
N LYS A 20 -4.14 -5.07 -12.83
CA LYS A 20 -3.55 -4.38 -13.98
C LYS A 20 -2.09 -4.01 -13.73
N ILE A 21 -1.76 -3.53 -12.52
CA ILE A 21 -0.40 -3.16 -12.15
C ILE A 21 0.49 -4.41 -11.99
N ARG A 22 -0.02 -5.48 -11.38
CA ARG A 22 0.71 -6.77 -11.29
C ARG A 22 1.00 -7.37 -12.66
N LYS A 23 0.09 -7.23 -13.63
CA LYS A 23 0.34 -7.63 -15.03
C LYS A 23 1.42 -6.78 -15.70
N LYS A 24 1.49 -5.49 -15.37
CA LYS A 24 2.48 -4.57 -15.94
C LYS A 24 3.86 -4.69 -15.30
N TYR A 25 3.92 -5.00 -14.01
CA TYR A 25 5.14 -5.16 -13.22
C TYR A 25 4.99 -6.38 -12.29
N PRO A 26 5.30 -7.60 -12.76
CA PRO A 26 5.12 -8.82 -11.96
C PRO A 26 6.06 -8.87 -10.75
N ASP A 27 7.25 -8.28 -10.85
CA ASP A 27 8.25 -8.23 -9.79
C ASP A 27 7.99 -7.10 -8.76
N ARG A 28 6.89 -6.34 -8.91
CA ARG A 28 6.57 -5.20 -8.03
C ARG A 28 5.17 -5.33 -7.45
N VAL A 29 5.07 -5.08 -6.15
CA VAL A 29 3.83 -5.07 -5.39
C VAL A 29 3.37 -3.62 -5.20
N PRO A 30 2.16 -3.24 -5.67
CA PRO A 30 1.57 -1.95 -5.35
C PRO A 30 1.14 -1.90 -3.89
N VAL A 31 1.72 -0.97 -3.14
CA VAL A 31 1.46 -0.74 -1.74
C VAL A 31 0.86 0.65 -1.56
N ILE A 32 -0.23 0.72 -0.79
CA ILE A 32 -0.86 1.98 -0.42
C ILE A 32 -0.52 2.25 1.04
N VAL A 33 0.16 3.35 1.29
CA VAL A 33 0.58 3.76 2.64
C VAL A 33 -0.34 4.85 3.12
N GLU A 34 -0.99 4.61 4.25
CA GLU A 34 -1.80 5.62 4.94
C GLU A 34 -1.22 5.93 6.32
N LYS A 35 -1.18 7.22 6.65
CA LYS A 35 -0.78 7.68 7.98
C LYS A 35 -1.89 7.32 8.97
N ALA A 36 -1.56 6.57 10.01
CA ALA A 36 -2.52 6.39 11.11
C ALA A 36 -2.44 7.63 12.01
N PRO A 37 -3.55 8.01 12.66
CA PRO A 37 -3.64 9.25 13.43
C PRO A 37 -2.65 9.33 14.61
N LYS A 38 -2.06 8.20 15.03
CA LYS A 38 -1.10 8.11 16.14
C LYS A 38 0.38 8.12 15.69
N ALA A 39 0.66 8.15 14.38
CA ALA A 39 2.03 8.06 13.89
C ALA A 39 2.68 9.44 13.73
N ARG A 40 3.82 9.64 14.40
CA ARG A 40 4.77 10.75 14.18
C ARG A 40 5.60 10.50 12.91
N VAL A 41 4.93 10.38 11.78
CA VAL A 41 5.58 10.32 10.46
C VAL A 41 5.24 11.62 9.72
N PRO A 42 6.21 12.26 9.04
CA PRO A 42 5.93 13.43 8.22
C PRO A 42 4.87 13.10 7.14
N ASP A 43 4.15 14.12 6.69
CA ASP A 43 3.13 13.93 5.66
C ASP A 43 3.77 13.41 4.37
N LEU A 44 3.28 12.26 3.91
CA LEU A 44 3.75 11.60 2.70
C LEU A 44 2.95 12.12 1.51
N ASP A 45 3.60 12.90 0.66
CA ASP A 45 3.02 13.51 -0.55
C ASP A 45 2.44 12.46 -1.53
N LYS A 46 3.05 11.27 -1.55
CA LYS A 46 2.61 10.13 -2.35
C LYS A 46 2.10 9.03 -1.43
N ARG A 47 0.90 8.50 -1.71
CA ARG A 47 0.30 7.37 -0.97
C ARG A 47 0.45 6.02 -1.66
N LYS A 48 0.77 6.01 -2.97
CA LYS A 48 0.92 4.80 -3.79
C LYS A 48 2.40 4.53 -4.08
N TYR A 49 2.89 3.37 -3.69
CA TYR A 49 4.28 2.93 -3.87
C TYR A 49 4.33 1.59 -4.61
N LEU A 50 5.36 1.38 -5.41
CA LEU A 50 5.66 0.10 -6.03
C LEU A 50 6.89 -0.45 -5.33
N VAL A 51 6.69 -1.47 -4.51
CA VAL A 51 7.78 -2.11 -3.75
C VAL A 51 8.17 -3.39 -4.50
N PRO A 52 9.44 -3.61 -4.84
CA PRO A 52 9.87 -4.87 -5.45
C PRO A 52 9.69 -6.02 -4.46
N SER A 53 9.30 -7.19 -4.98
CA SER A 53 8.99 -8.39 -4.17
C SER A 53 10.15 -8.83 -3.27
N ASP A 54 11.40 -8.64 -3.70
CA ASP A 54 12.61 -8.91 -2.93
C ASP A 54 12.75 -8.09 -1.64
N LEU A 55 12.23 -6.86 -1.60
CA LEU A 55 12.32 -5.99 -0.42
C LEU A 55 11.19 -6.23 0.59
N THR A 56 10.08 -6.80 0.14
CA THR A 56 8.89 -7.07 0.98
C THR A 56 9.11 -8.13 2.05
N GLY A 57 10.10 -9.02 1.88
CA GLY A 57 10.32 -10.16 2.79
C GLY A 57 10.85 -9.82 4.18
N MET A 58 11.58 -8.70 4.36
CA MET A 58 12.29 -8.48 5.64
C MET A 58 12.26 -7.04 6.18
N CYS A 59 12.03 -6.01 5.36
CA CYS A 59 12.23 -4.63 5.81
C CYS A 59 10.95 -3.82 6.06
N VAL A 60 9.92 -3.97 5.22
CA VAL A 60 8.70 -3.14 5.30
C VAL A 60 7.68 -3.60 6.33
N LEU A 61 7.62 -4.90 6.63
CA LEU A 61 6.68 -5.44 7.64
C LEU A 61 7.07 -5.05 9.08
N GLY A 62 8.36 -4.82 9.37
CA GLY A 62 8.83 -4.50 10.73
C GLY A 62 8.51 -3.08 11.21
N ARG A 63 8.36 -2.10 10.31
CA ARG A 63 8.07 -0.69 10.67
C ARG A 63 6.68 -0.19 10.30
N PHE A 64 5.98 -0.87 9.39
CA PHE A 64 4.73 -0.37 8.82
C PHE A 64 3.51 -1.28 9.05
N HIS A 65 3.59 -2.25 9.95
CA HIS A 65 2.53 -3.23 10.24
C HIS A 65 1.15 -2.62 10.59
N SER A 66 1.09 -1.34 11.00
CA SER A 66 -0.17 -0.62 11.27
C SER A 66 -0.63 0.36 10.17
N HIS A 67 0.15 0.54 9.10
CA HIS A 67 0.02 1.67 8.15
C HIS A 67 -0.03 1.27 6.68
N VAL A 68 0.31 0.02 6.35
CA VAL A 68 0.44 -0.46 4.97
C VAL A 68 -0.78 -1.28 4.57
N LEU A 69 -1.44 -0.82 3.51
CA LEU A 69 -2.46 -1.55 2.79
C LEU A 69 -1.83 -2.17 1.55
N VAL A 70 -1.75 -3.51 1.53
CA VAL A 70 -1.40 -4.27 0.32
C VAL A 70 -2.70 -4.54 -0.45
N CYS A 71 -2.71 -4.21 -1.75
CA CYS A 71 -3.83 -4.52 -2.66
C CYS A 71 -3.84 -6.00 -3.05
#